data_AF-A0A0P4VVH0-F1
#
_entry.id   AF-A0A0P4VVH0-F1
#
_cell.length_a   1.000
_cell.length_b   1.000
_cell.length_c   1.000
_cell.angle_alpha   90.00
_cell.angle_beta   90.00
_cell.angle_gamma   90.00
#
_symmetry.space_group_name_H-M   'P 1'
#
loop_
_entity.id
_entity.type
_entity.pdbx_description
1 polymer ?
#
loop_
_entity_poly.entity_id
_entity_poly.type
_entity_poly.pdbx_seq_one_letter_code
_entity_poly.pdbx_strand_id
1 'polypeptide(L)'
;AVIFLGLVMSTIAQRRQGPNYLDKCQSVPEKKDFNRQQFFSGDWFVTHAKDETEAILCRKFTTSVNSGGKIEFQYGSIREGLQVSCTEKNGNSQAPHIFNCVVRKDEKTVLEYEDQKTIIETDGNSALLYRCLKVV
;
A
#
# COMPACT_ATOMS: atom_id res chain seq x y z
N ALA A 1 -17.46 -13.13 19.05
CA ALA A 1 -16.18 -12.52 19.48
C ALA A 1 -15.04 -13.35 18.89
N VAL A 2 -14.09 -12.72 18.19
CA VAL A 2 -12.89 -13.37 17.66
C VAL A 2 -11.70 -12.81 18.44
N ILE A 3 -10.93 -13.70 19.07
CA ILE A 3 -9.76 -13.33 19.87
C ILE A 3 -8.53 -13.87 19.14
N PHE A 4 -7.64 -12.99 18.69
CA PHE A 4 -6.32 -13.38 18.17
C PHE A 4 -5.32 -13.40 19.32
N LEU A 5 -4.73 -14.56 19.60
CA LEU A 5 -3.63 -14.75 20.55
C LEU A 5 -2.33 -14.91 19.75
N GLY A 6 -1.50 -13.87 19.75
CA GLY A 6 -0.15 -13.91 19.19
C GLY A 6 0.90 -13.85 20.29
N LEU A 7 1.73 -14.88 20.42
CA LEU A 7 2.90 -14.88 21.30
C LEU A 7 3.97 -13.94 20.71
N VAL A 8 4.28 -12.86 21.42
CA VAL A 8 5.33 -11.90 21.01
C VAL A 8 6.67 -12.38 21.56
N MET A 9 7.50 -13.00 20.72
CA MET A 9 8.93 -13.17 21.00
C MET A 9 9.67 -11.94 20.48
N SER A 10 10.08 -11.05 21.38
CA SER A 10 10.78 -9.79 21.06
C SER A 10 12.30 -10.00 21.08
N THR A 11 12.91 -10.24 19.91
CA THR A 11 14.33 -9.92 19.71
C THR A 11 14.42 -8.52 19.12
N ILE A 12 14.84 -7.54 19.90
CA ILE A 12 14.95 -6.15 19.46
C ILE A 12 16.21 -6.01 18.60
N ALA A 13 16.07 -6.18 17.29
CA ALA A 13 16.98 -5.57 16.33
C ALA A 13 16.45 -4.14 16.07
N GLN A 14 17.21 -3.11 16.43
CA GLN A 14 16.89 -1.72 16.11
C GLN A 14 16.86 -1.56 14.58
N ARG A 15 15.67 -1.68 13.99
CA ARG A 15 15.45 -1.36 12.57
C ARG A 15 15.51 0.16 12.40
N ARG A 16 16.29 0.60 11.40
CA ARG A 16 16.37 2.01 11.00
C ARG A 16 14.97 2.49 10.62
N GLN A 17 14.54 3.61 11.20
CA GLN A 17 13.28 4.27 10.90
C GLN A 17 13.36 4.93 9.52
N GLY A 18 12.96 4.19 8.50
CA GLY A 18 12.74 4.68 7.14
C GLY A 18 11.81 3.70 6.42
N PRO A 19 11.17 4.09 5.30
CA PRO A 19 10.49 3.11 4.46
C PRO A 19 11.47 1.98 4.14
N ASN A 20 11.09 0.73 4.45
CA ASN A 20 11.92 -0.43 4.20
C ASN A 20 11.93 -0.70 2.69
N TYR A 21 12.83 -0.03 1.98
CA TYR A 21 13.13 -0.37 0.59
C TYR A 21 13.80 -1.74 0.58
N LEU A 22 13.17 -2.69 -0.09
CA LEU A 22 13.67 -4.06 -0.17
C LEU A 22 14.36 -4.28 -1.51
N ASP A 23 15.53 -4.91 -1.48
CA ASP A 23 16.21 -5.37 -2.71
C ASP A 23 15.36 -6.38 -3.48
N LYS A 24 14.55 -7.17 -2.75
CA LYS A 24 13.63 -8.17 -3.29
C LYS A 24 12.32 -8.20 -2.49
N CYS A 25 11.21 -8.11 -3.20
CA CYS A 25 9.88 -8.30 -2.62
C CYS A 25 9.59 -9.79 -2.44
N GLN A 26 8.88 -10.13 -1.36
CA GLN A 26 8.42 -11.49 -1.14
C GLN A 26 7.26 -11.83 -2.09
N SER A 27 7.26 -13.05 -2.62
CA SER A 27 6.08 -13.58 -3.31
C SER A 27 5.06 -14.03 -2.26
N VAL A 28 3.91 -13.38 -2.25
CA VAL A 28 2.79 -13.67 -1.34
C VAL A 28 1.58 -13.99 -2.20
N PRO A 29 0.85 -15.09 -1.94
CA PRO A 29 -0.34 -15.43 -2.70
C PRO A 29 -1.44 -14.38 -2.47
N GLU A 30 -2.15 -14.05 -3.55
CA GLU A 30 -3.35 -13.21 -3.46
C GLU A 30 -4.54 -14.02 -2.96
N LYS A 31 -5.48 -13.32 -2.31
CA LYS A 31 -6.78 -13.87 -1.95
C LYS A 31 -7.42 -14.51 -3.18
N LYS A 32 -7.85 -15.76 -3.05
CA LYS A 32 -8.62 -16.44 -4.09
C LYS A 32 -9.92 -15.66 -4.39
N ASP A 33 -10.25 -15.58 -5.67
CA ASP A 33 -11.45 -14.93 -6.20
C ASP A 33 -11.52 -13.44 -5.78
N PHE A 34 -10.36 -12.78 -5.69
CA PHE A 34 -10.27 -11.36 -5.34
C PHE A 34 -10.97 -10.47 -6.38
N ASN A 35 -11.96 -9.70 -5.92
CA ASN A 35 -12.63 -8.72 -6.75
C ASN A 35 -11.85 -7.40 -6.77
N ARG A 36 -10.89 -7.31 -7.69
CA ARG A 36 -10.03 -6.14 -7.91
C ARG A 36 -10.83 -4.84 -8.07
N GLN A 37 -11.86 -4.83 -8.92
CA GLN A 37 -12.62 -3.60 -9.18
C GLN A 37 -13.36 -3.10 -7.94
N GLN A 38 -13.97 -4.00 -7.17
CA GLN A 38 -14.68 -3.65 -5.94
C GLN A 38 -13.72 -3.15 -4.85
N PHE A 39 -12.53 -3.75 -4.73
CA PHE A 39 -11.57 -3.34 -3.72
C PHE A 39 -11.00 -1.95 -3.96
N PHE A 40 -10.77 -1.60 -5.23
CA PHE A 40 -10.14 -0.35 -5.64
C PHE A 40 -11.15 0.75 -6.06
N SER A 41 -12.37 0.71 -5.52
CA SER A 41 -13.42 1.69 -5.79
C SER A 41 -13.82 2.53 -4.56
N GLY A 42 -12.92 2.68 -3.58
CA GLY A 42 -13.27 3.34 -2.32
C GLY A 42 -12.08 3.83 -1.48
N ASP A 43 -12.40 4.24 -0.25
CA ASP A 43 -11.44 4.72 0.73
C ASP A 43 -11.02 3.60 1.70
N TRP A 44 -9.72 3.49 1.97
CA TRP A 44 -9.14 2.57 2.94
C TRP A 44 -8.38 3.32 4.02
N PHE A 45 -8.51 2.88 5.27
CA PHE A 45 -7.82 3.48 6.41
C PHE A 45 -6.86 2.48 7.05
N VAL A 46 -5.60 2.87 7.19
CA VAL A 46 -4.59 2.03 7.83
C VAL A 46 -4.77 2.07 9.34
N THR A 47 -5.20 0.95 9.91
CA THR A 47 -5.41 0.80 11.37
C THR A 47 -4.22 0.14 12.06
N HIS A 48 -3.52 -0.75 11.37
CA HIS A 48 -2.38 -1.49 11.90
C HIS A 48 -1.33 -1.65 10.80
N ALA A 49 -0.06 -1.67 11.18
CA ALA A 49 1.04 -1.96 10.28
C ALA A 49 2.13 -2.74 11.02
N LYS A 50 2.74 -3.70 10.32
CA LYS A 50 3.91 -4.43 10.79
C LYS A 50 5.08 -4.04 9.90
N ASP A 51 6.24 -3.75 10.49
CA ASP A 51 7.48 -3.45 9.77
C ASP A 51 7.44 -2.19 8.88
N GLU A 52 6.53 -1.28 9.20
CA GLU A 52 6.40 0.04 8.57
C GLU A 52 6.70 1.15 9.59
N THR A 53 6.96 2.35 9.09
CA THR A 53 7.10 3.53 9.97
C THR A 53 5.73 3.92 10.55
N GLU A 54 5.68 4.45 11.77
CA GLU A 54 4.43 4.95 12.38
C GLU A 54 3.71 5.99 11.50
N ALA A 55 4.42 6.66 10.59
CA ALA A 55 3.87 7.63 9.65
C ALA A 55 2.84 7.08 8.64
N ILE A 56 2.76 5.75 8.47
CA ILE A 56 1.73 5.10 7.63
C ILE A 56 0.41 4.88 8.38
N LEU A 57 0.45 4.83 9.72
CA LEU A 57 -0.76 4.65 10.52
C LEU A 57 -1.68 5.86 10.35
N CYS A 58 -2.98 5.62 10.49
CA CYS A 58 -4.03 6.64 10.35
C CYS A 58 -4.08 7.31 8.97
N ARG A 59 -3.34 6.80 7.97
CA ARG A 59 -3.44 7.29 6.59
C ARG A 59 -4.70 6.75 5.94
N LYS A 60 -5.39 7.66 5.23
CA LYS A 60 -6.46 7.34 4.30
C LYS A 60 -5.87 7.21 2.90
N PHE A 61 -6.19 6.10 2.23
CA PHE A 61 -5.93 5.85 0.83
C PHE A 61 -7.25 5.98 0.08
N THR A 62 -7.31 6.89 -0.88
CA THR A 62 -8.45 6.97 -1.79
C THR A 62 -8.06 6.23 -3.06
N THR A 63 -8.85 5.21 -3.42
CA THR A 63 -8.60 4.35 -4.58
C THR A 63 -9.67 4.58 -5.65
N SER A 64 -9.28 4.48 -6.91
CA SER A 64 -10.18 4.56 -8.06
C SER A 64 -9.68 3.71 -9.20
N VAL A 65 -10.56 3.49 -10.18
CA VAL A 65 -10.21 2.90 -11.48
C VAL A 65 -10.41 3.99 -12.53
N ASN A 66 -9.37 4.31 -13.29
CA ASN A 66 -9.45 5.32 -14.34
C ASN A 66 -10.16 4.79 -15.60
N SER A 67 -10.39 5.66 -16.58
CA SER A 67 -11.08 5.30 -17.83
C SER A 67 -10.37 4.23 -18.66
N GLY A 68 -9.06 4.02 -18.44
CA GLY A 68 -8.27 2.97 -19.07
C GLY A 68 -8.26 1.64 -18.30
N GLY A 69 -9.03 1.51 -17.21
CA GLY A 69 -9.08 0.31 -16.38
C GLY A 69 -7.88 0.13 -15.44
N LYS A 70 -6.99 1.13 -15.35
CA LYS A 70 -5.88 1.12 -14.41
C LYS A 70 -6.34 1.60 -13.04
N ILE A 71 -5.81 0.97 -11.99
CA ILE A 71 -6.03 1.43 -10.64
C ILE A 71 -5.17 2.67 -10.37
N GLU A 72 -5.77 3.63 -9.68
CA GLU A 72 -5.08 4.78 -9.10
C GLU A 72 -5.35 4.81 -7.59
N PHE A 73 -4.36 5.24 -6.83
CA PHE A 73 -4.60 5.60 -5.43
C PHE A 73 -3.80 6.81 -5.01
N GLN A 74 -4.34 7.52 -4.03
CA GLN A 74 -3.74 8.74 -3.49
C GLN A 74 -3.81 8.75 -1.98
N TYR A 75 -2.80 9.34 -1.34
CA TYR A 75 -2.80 9.62 0.09
C TYR A 75 -1.95 10.87 0.39
N GLY A 76 -2.14 11.42 1.58
CA GLY A 76 -1.61 12.73 1.95
C GLY A 76 -2.51 13.88 1.49
N SER A 77 -2.03 15.10 1.61
CA SER A 77 -2.78 16.31 1.26
C SER A 77 -1.84 17.41 0.82
N ILE A 78 -2.20 18.10 -0.27
CA ILE A 78 -1.50 19.31 -0.73
C ILE A 78 -1.49 20.38 0.38
N ARG A 79 -2.55 20.45 1.21
CA ARG A 79 -2.60 21.39 2.35
C ARG A 79 -1.57 21.08 3.43
N GLU A 80 -1.19 19.81 3.56
CA GLU A 80 -0.12 19.34 4.46
C GLU A 80 1.26 19.38 3.77
N GLY A 81 1.30 19.88 2.53
CA GLY A 81 2.51 20.02 1.73
C GLY A 81 3.03 18.70 1.15
N LEU A 82 2.35 17.56 1.32
CA LEU A 82 2.80 16.26 0.80
C LEU A 82 1.63 15.48 0.18
N GLN A 83 1.72 15.22 -1.11
CA GLN A 83 0.76 14.39 -1.83
C GLN A 83 1.48 13.22 -2.50
N VAL A 84 0.92 12.03 -2.36
CA VAL A 84 1.38 10.86 -3.11
C VAL A 84 0.29 10.42 -4.07
N SER A 85 0.66 10.23 -5.32
CA SER A 85 -0.22 9.72 -6.37
C SER A 85 0.43 8.51 -7.01
N CYS A 86 -0.32 7.41 -7.10
CA CYS A 86 0.18 6.16 -7.64
C CYS A 86 -0.76 5.64 -8.71
N THR A 87 -0.18 5.17 -9.82
CA THR A 87 -0.93 4.60 -10.95
C THR A 87 -0.39 3.21 -11.26
N GLU A 88 -1.29 2.27 -11.50
CA GLU A 88 -0.95 0.91 -11.87
C GLU A 88 -0.14 0.88 -13.17
N LYS A 89 1.00 0.18 -13.13
CA LYS A 89 1.93 0.07 -14.25
C LYS A 89 1.27 -0.65 -15.43
N ASN A 90 0.70 -1.83 -15.14
CA ASN A 90 0.03 -2.70 -16.10
C ASN A 90 -1.43 -2.89 -15.68
N GLY A 91 -2.37 -2.40 -16.48
CA GLY A 91 -3.81 -2.61 -16.21
C GLY A 91 -4.15 -4.10 -16.24
N ASN A 92 -5.02 -4.53 -15.31
CA ASN A 92 -5.44 -5.93 -15.17
C ASN A 92 -4.31 -6.92 -14.84
N SER A 93 -3.28 -6.47 -14.12
CA SER A 93 -2.24 -7.36 -13.64
C SER A 93 -2.74 -8.32 -12.55
N GLN A 94 -2.25 -9.56 -12.56
CA GLN A 94 -2.33 -10.45 -11.40
C GLN A 94 -1.32 -9.98 -10.34
N ALA A 95 -1.56 -10.36 -9.08
CA ALA A 95 -0.66 -10.00 -8.00
C ALA A 95 0.82 -10.42 -8.26
N PRO A 96 1.80 -9.60 -7.83
CA PRO A 96 1.60 -8.33 -7.14
C PRO A 96 1.09 -7.23 -8.08
N HIS A 97 0.16 -6.42 -7.60
CA HIS A 97 -0.26 -5.20 -8.28
C HIS A 97 0.85 -4.17 -8.17
N ILE A 98 1.41 -3.76 -9.30
CA ILE A 98 2.58 -2.88 -9.36
C ILE A 98 2.14 -1.46 -9.70
N PHE A 99 2.54 -0.50 -8.87
CA PHE A 99 2.20 0.90 -9.02
C PHE A 99 3.44 1.77 -9.16
N ASN A 100 3.40 2.72 -10.09
CA ASN A 100 4.37 3.80 -10.14
C ASN A 100 3.83 4.96 -9.30
N CYS A 101 4.58 5.35 -8.28
CA CYS A 101 4.20 6.38 -7.32
C CYS A 101 5.06 7.62 -7.47
N VAL A 102 4.42 8.78 -7.39
CA VAL A 102 5.05 10.10 -7.41
C VAL A 102 4.70 10.82 -6.12
N VAL A 103 5.73 11.26 -5.40
CA VAL A 103 5.61 12.12 -4.22
C VAL A 103 5.81 13.56 -4.64
N ARG A 104 4.81 14.39 -4.39
CA ARG A 104 4.86 15.83 -4.60
C ARG A 104 4.91 16.57 -3.27
N LYS A 105 5.86 17.49 -3.15
CA LYS A 105 5.94 18.46 -2.06
C LYS A 105 5.87 19.86 -2.64
N ASP A 106 4.88 20.64 -2.21
CA ASP A 106 4.63 21.99 -2.73
C ASP A 106 4.65 22.04 -4.28
N GLU A 107 3.90 21.10 -4.90
CA GLU A 107 3.79 20.88 -6.35
C GLU A 107 5.04 20.36 -7.07
N LYS A 108 6.19 20.25 -6.38
CA LYS A 108 7.42 19.70 -6.94
C LYS A 108 7.51 18.19 -6.69
N THR A 109 7.83 17.43 -7.73
CA THR A 109 8.18 16.00 -7.56
C THR A 109 9.47 15.90 -6.76
N VAL A 110 9.44 15.15 -5.65
CA VAL A 110 10.59 14.94 -4.76
C VAL A 110 11.05 13.49 -4.68
N LEU A 111 10.19 12.54 -5.06
CA LEU A 111 10.52 11.12 -5.07
C LEU A 111 9.61 10.37 -6.04
N GLU A 112 10.18 9.41 -6.74
CA GLU A 112 9.46 8.40 -7.50
C GLU A 112 9.86 7.01 -7.01
N TYR A 113 8.90 6.09 -6.92
CA TYR A 113 9.17 4.72 -6.49
C TYR A 113 8.10 3.77 -7.03
N GLU A 114 8.43 2.48 -7.06
CA GLU A 114 7.51 1.40 -7.34
C GLU A 114 6.93 0.85 -6.02
N ASP A 115 5.62 0.70 -5.97
CA ASP A 115 4.88 0.15 -4.84
C ASP A 115 4.17 -1.13 -5.29
N GLN A 116 4.57 -2.26 -4.73
CA GLN A 116 3.99 -3.57 -5.02
C GLN A 116 3.02 -3.95 -3.91
N LYS A 117 1.79 -4.31 -4.27
CA LYS A 117 0.76 -4.73 -3.32
C LYS A 117 0.18 -6.09 -3.69
N THR A 118 0.02 -6.93 -2.68
CA THR A 118 -0.75 -8.18 -2.78
C THR A 118 -1.82 -8.15 -1.70
N ILE A 119 -3.08 -8.32 -2.10
CA ILE A 119 -4.20 -8.43 -1.17
C ILE A 119 -4.24 -9.88 -0.68
N ILE A 120 -3.89 -10.09 0.58
CA ILE A 120 -3.83 -11.43 1.18
C ILE A 120 -5.23 -11.89 1.55
N GLU A 121 -6.03 -11.00 2.13
CA GLU A 121 -7.40 -11.28 2.56
C GLU A 121 -8.23 -10.00 2.54
N THR A 122 -9.52 -10.11 2.25
CA THR A 122 -10.48 -9.01 2.35
C THR A 122 -11.91 -9.53 2.31
N ASP A 123 -12.78 -8.91 3.11
CA ASP A 123 -14.24 -9.13 3.10
C ASP A 123 -15.01 -7.96 2.45
N GLY A 124 -14.30 -6.98 1.89
CA GLY A 124 -14.85 -5.74 1.34
C GLY A 124 -14.97 -4.59 2.35
N ASN A 125 -14.87 -4.85 3.65
CA ASN A 125 -14.89 -3.83 4.72
C ASN A 125 -13.54 -3.70 5.45
N SER A 126 -12.79 -4.80 5.48
CA SER A 126 -11.47 -4.93 6.07
C SER A 126 -10.53 -5.66 5.10
N ALA A 127 -9.23 -5.44 5.27
CA ALA A 127 -8.24 -6.01 4.38
C ALA A 127 -6.90 -6.25 5.08
N LEU A 128 -6.24 -7.32 4.68
CA LEU A 128 -4.84 -7.56 4.96
C LEU A 128 -4.06 -7.50 3.64
N LEU A 129 -3.08 -6.59 3.57
CA LEU A 129 -2.25 -6.40 2.39
C LEU A 129 -0.78 -6.59 2.72
N TYR A 130 -0.05 -7.24 1.83
CA TYR A 130 1.40 -7.16 1.78
C TYR A 130 1.79 -5.98 0.89
N ARG A 131 2.73 -5.16 1.37
CA ARG A 131 3.28 -4.01 0.65
C ARG A 131 4.79 -4.14 0.57
N CYS A 132 5.35 -3.83 -0.59
CA CYS A 132 6.79 -3.75 -0.80
C CYS A 132 7.13 -2.51 -1.62
N LEU A 133 8.15 -1.76 -1.20
CA LEU A 133 8.60 -0.55 -1.88
C LEU A 133 9.95 -0.77 -2.53
N LYS A 134 10.09 -0.31 -3.77
CA LYS A 134 11.35 -0.31 -4.51
C LYS A 134 11.59 1.07 -5.09
N VAL A 135 12.72 1.71 -4.75
CA VAL A 135 13.11 2.96 -5.41
C VAL A 135 13.49 2.65 -6.86
N VAL A 136 13.03 3.49 -7.78
CA VAL A 136 13.31 3.38 -9.22
C VAL A 136 14.42 4.34 -9.61
#